data_AF-A0A9P9YYS3-F1
#
_entry.id   AF-A0A9P9YYS3-F1
#
_cell.length_a   1.000
_cell.length_b   1.000
_cell.length_c   1.000
_cell.angle_alpha   90.00
_cell.angle_beta   90.00
_cell.angle_gamma   90.00
#
_symmetry.space_group_name_H-M   'P 1'
#
loop_
_entity.id
_entity.type
_entity.pdbx_description
1 polymer ?
#
loop_
_entity_poly.entity_id
_entity_poly.type
_entity_poly.pdbx_seq_one_letter_code
_entity_poly.pdbx_strand_id
1 'polypeptide(L)'
;MAKKFSLTEEKLDDLFVEEVASVVKLVLRLPENDQIVPTCTRWLNIFQQSKSKERFSRNYMLLLLHKQLNDRRTLCYPFTDPNSSRMDLRTLHAMILQKDNNTEHADSGEDVACRSDKSLDEEDLSSFSSCESLEVANQRLIDENAALTTELQELQCQIEKLQAKRERSESAIQMQSEQIYMLDKENRYLKRNFACSSINALKQLCNGQDPAVFFDTLYSVLCEDDSDYQQVKRFNEHFKALLRDHINHYQRVQRAPLLEQASQRYDQLRSKVSRRYKTVLGLKLDAQSQELTLSAMKYLAVLRKLFLATFEGKSNTKKVVVKFLQQSSDKISEML
;
A
#
# COMPACT_ATOMS: atom_id res chain seq x y z
N MET A 1 17.66 21.06 -26.02
CA MET A 1 16.60 22.10 -26.09
C MET A 1 16.01 22.27 -24.69
N ALA A 2 16.35 23.36 -24.00
CA ALA A 2 15.71 23.68 -22.71
C ALA A 2 14.23 24.01 -22.98
N LYS A 3 13.32 23.20 -22.44
CA LYS A 3 11.89 23.53 -22.45
C LYS A 3 11.72 24.83 -21.66
N LYS A 4 11.28 25.90 -22.33
CA LYS A 4 10.76 27.09 -21.65
C LYS A 4 9.55 26.65 -20.84
N PHE A 5 9.73 26.44 -19.55
CA PHE A 5 8.63 26.20 -18.62
C PHE A 5 7.84 27.51 -18.51
N SER A 6 6.71 27.60 -19.21
CA SER A 6 5.70 28.58 -18.87
C SER A 6 5.11 28.18 -17.52
N LEU A 7 5.36 29.01 -16.50
CA LEU A 7 4.68 28.94 -15.20
C LEU A 7 3.20 29.27 -15.44
N THR A 8 2.37 28.24 -15.59
CA THR A 8 0.92 28.39 -15.61
C THR A 8 0.38 28.42 -14.19
N GLU A 9 -0.80 29.02 -13.97
CA GLU A 9 -1.41 29.09 -12.64
C GLU A 9 -1.67 27.70 -12.03
N GLU A 10 -2.05 26.72 -12.86
CA GLU A 10 -2.24 25.33 -12.44
C GLU A 10 -0.94 24.71 -11.92
N LYS A 11 0.20 24.97 -12.58
CA LYS A 11 1.50 24.49 -12.11
C LYS A 11 1.93 25.11 -10.78
N LEU A 12 1.49 26.33 -10.48
CA LEU A 12 1.76 26.95 -9.18
C LEU A 12 0.94 26.27 -8.07
N ASP A 13 -0.27 25.83 -8.34
CA ASP A 13 -1.07 25.09 -7.36
C ASP A 13 -0.55 23.64 -7.18
N ASP A 14 -0.08 22.99 -8.26
CA ASP A 14 0.57 21.67 -8.16
C ASP A 14 1.86 21.74 -7.32
N LEU A 15 2.74 22.72 -7.60
CA LEU A 15 3.97 22.94 -6.82
C LEU A 15 3.68 23.27 -5.36
N PHE A 16 2.56 23.94 -5.07
CA PHE A 16 2.14 24.22 -3.70
C PHE A 16 1.80 22.92 -2.95
N VAL A 17 1.03 22.02 -3.56
CA VAL A 17 0.62 20.76 -2.92
C VAL A 17 1.83 19.87 -2.62
N GLU A 18 2.75 19.73 -3.58
CA GLU A 18 3.97 18.95 -3.42
C GLU A 18 4.83 19.50 -2.27
N GLU A 19 4.97 20.83 -2.23
CA GLU A 19 5.83 21.51 -1.26
C GLU A 19 5.23 21.49 0.16
N VAL A 20 3.91 21.63 0.31
CA VAL A 20 3.23 21.47 1.60
C VAL A 20 3.46 20.06 2.15
N ALA A 21 3.36 19.03 1.30
CA ALA A 21 3.63 17.66 1.72
C ALA A 21 5.09 17.45 2.16
N SER A 22 6.04 18.14 1.51
CA SER A 22 7.45 18.13 1.91
C SER A 22 7.65 18.79 3.29
N VAL A 23 7.11 20.00 3.48
CA VAL A 23 7.21 20.75 4.74
C VAL A 23 6.62 19.97 5.91
N VAL A 24 5.44 19.36 5.76
CA VAL A 24 4.80 18.57 6.83
C VAL A 24 5.68 17.38 7.23
N LYS A 25 6.25 16.65 6.25
CA LYS A 25 7.18 15.55 6.53
C LYS A 25 8.46 16.03 7.22
N LEU A 26 8.94 17.22 6.87
CA LEU A 26 10.15 17.79 7.44
C LEU A 26 9.95 18.24 8.89
N VAL A 27 8.85 18.93 9.19
CA VAL A 27 8.50 19.36 10.57
C VAL A 27 8.36 18.17 11.51
N LEU A 28 7.75 17.06 11.06
CA LEU A 28 7.61 15.84 11.87
C LEU A 28 8.95 15.19 12.26
N ARG A 29 10.03 15.48 11.53
CA ARG A 29 11.36 14.92 11.79
C ARG A 29 12.24 15.80 12.67
N LEU A 30 11.79 17.00 13.03
CA LEU A 30 12.56 17.93 13.85
C LEU A 30 12.47 17.58 15.35
N PRO A 31 13.57 17.71 16.12
CA PRO A 31 13.61 17.35 17.53
C PRO A 31 12.79 18.29 18.45
N GLU A 32 12.51 19.52 18.01
CA GLU A 32 11.67 20.51 18.73
C GLU A 32 10.37 20.81 17.96
N ASN A 33 9.78 19.79 17.36
CA ASN A 33 8.58 19.92 16.52
C ASN A 33 7.40 20.58 17.28
N ASP A 34 7.23 20.31 18.57
CA ASP A 34 6.13 20.86 19.39
C ASP A 34 6.09 22.40 19.42
N GLN A 35 7.26 23.06 19.34
CA GLN A 35 7.34 24.53 19.34
C GLN A 35 7.14 25.13 17.94
N ILE A 36 7.45 24.36 16.89
CA ILE A 36 7.43 24.80 15.49
C ILE A 36 6.06 24.55 14.85
N VAL A 37 5.41 23.43 15.18
CA VAL A 37 4.12 22.99 14.63
C VAL A 37 3.04 24.07 14.70
N PRO A 38 2.82 24.81 15.81
CA PRO A 38 1.79 25.85 15.87
C PRO A 38 2.04 26.98 14.85
N THR A 39 3.30 27.41 14.72
CA THR A 39 3.70 28.47 13.78
C THR A 39 3.58 27.99 12.34
N CYS A 40 4.06 26.78 12.03
CA CYS A 40 3.90 26.17 10.70
C CYS A 40 2.42 26.01 10.32
N THR A 41 1.59 25.50 11.24
CA THR A 41 0.16 25.27 10.99
C THR A 41 -0.55 26.58 10.68
N ARG A 42 -0.24 27.65 11.42
CA ARG A 42 -0.77 28.99 11.16
C ARG A 42 -0.40 29.49 9.77
N TRP A 43 0.86 29.34 9.34
CA TRP A 43 1.30 29.78 8.02
C TRP A 43 0.74 28.94 6.87
N LEU A 44 0.63 27.62 7.04
CA LEU A 44 -0.02 26.74 6.07
C LEU A 44 -1.50 27.12 5.86
N ASN A 45 -2.21 27.48 6.93
CA ASN A 45 -3.58 27.99 6.84
C ASN A 45 -3.65 29.33 6.09
N ILE A 46 -2.70 30.25 6.34
CA ILE A 46 -2.62 31.52 5.59
C ILE A 46 -2.37 31.25 4.10
N PHE A 47 -1.48 30.31 3.77
CA PHE A 47 -1.19 29.95 2.38
C PHE A 47 -2.39 29.31 1.68
N GLN A 48 -3.14 28.45 2.39
CA GLN A 48 -4.35 27.83 1.88
C GLN A 48 -5.46 28.86 1.58
N GLN A 49 -5.52 29.94 2.35
CA GLN A 49 -6.52 31.01 2.20
C GLN A 49 -6.10 32.13 1.22
N SER A 50 -4.91 32.04 0.63
CA SER A 50 -4.38 33.06 -0.27
C SER A 50 -5.20 33.20 -1.56
N LYS A 51 -5.30 34.43 -2.07
CA LYS A 51 -6.08 34.73 -3.29
C LYS A 51 -5.28 34.39 -4.55
N SER A 52 -5.95 34.25 -5.70
CA SER A 52 -5.30 33.95 -6.99
C SER A 52 -4.13 34.90 -7.31
N LYS A 53 -4.26 36.19 -6.98
CA LYS A 53 -3.22 37.22 -7.17
C LYS A 53 -2.00 37.06 -6.27
N GLU A 54 -2.06 36.20 -5.25
CA GLU A 54 -0.99 35.97 -4.26
C GLU A 54 -0.28 34.63 -4.46
N ARG A 55 -0.73 33.78 -5.39
CA ARG A 55 -0.19 32.41 -5.61
C ARG A 55 1.33 32.35 -5.78
N PHE A 56 1.92 33.31 -6.50
CA PHE A 56 3.37 33.37 -6.64
C PHE A 56 4.07 33.66 -5.31
N SER A 57 3.55 34.65 -4.57
CA SER A 57 4.11 35.03 -3.27
C SER A 57 3.88 33.92 -2.23
N ARG A 58 2.73 33.24 -2.26
CA ARG A 58 2.45 32.03 -1.48
C ARG A 58 3.53 30.98 -1.70
N ASN A 59 3.82 30.63 -2.95
CA ASN A 59 4.79 29.59 -3.27
C ASN A 59 6.22 30.00 -2.88
N TYR A 60 6.58 31.26 -3.10
CA TYR A 60 7.86 31.80 -2.64
C TYR A 60 8.01 31.71 -1.12
N MET A 61 6.99 32.14 -0.38
CA MET A 61 6.97 32.10 1.08
C MET A 61 6.99 30.67 1.62
N LEU A 62 6.32 29.73 0.94
CA LEU A 62 6.36 28.32 1.30
C LEU A 62 7.75 27.71 1.07
N LEU A 63 8.41 28.04 -0.04
CA LEU A 63 9.79 27.63 -0.30
C LEU A 63 10.76 28.22 0.75
N LEU A 64 10.57 29.49 1.14
CA LEU A 64 11.35 30.11 2.21
C LEU A 64 11.14 29.41 3.55
N LEU A 65 9.90 29.03 3.87
CA LEU A 65 9.55 28.29 5.07
C LEU A 65 10.23 26.91 5.07
N HIS A 66 10.15 26.17 3.95
CA HIS A 66 10.83 24.90 3.79
C HIS A 66 12.35 25.05 3.98
N LYS A 67 12.96 26.04 3.32
CA LYS A 67 14.40 26.31 3.39
C LYS A 67 14.85 26.60 4.83
N GLN A 68 14.14 27.45 5.57
CA GLN A 68 14.49 27.76 6.97
C GLN A 68 14.42 26.50 7.86
N LEU A 69 13.38 25.69 7.69
CA LEU A 69 13.24 24.45 8.46
C LEU A 69 14.29 23.40 8.09
N ASN A 70 14.66 23.31 6.82
CA ASN A 70 15.67 22.36 6.35
C ASN A 70 17.09 22.76 6.78
N ASP A 71 17.44 24.04 6.61
CA ASP A 71 18.80 24.52 6.81
C ASP A 71 19.10 24.84 8.29
N ARG A 72 18.14 25.46 8.98
CA ARG A 72 18.32 25.99 10.34
C ARG A 72 17.52 25.25 11.41
N ARG A 73 16.72 24.25 11.02
CA ARG A 73 15.84 23.46 11.91
C ARG A 73 14.89 24.28 12.78
N THR A 74 14.68 25.55 12.43
CA THR A 74 13.94 26.55 13.21
C THR A 74 13.31 27.56 12.25
N LEU A 75 12.34 28.33 12.74
CA LEU A 75 11.73 29.43 12.00
C LEU A 75 12.24 30.78 12.51
N CYS A 76 12.47 31.70 11.59
CA CYS A 76 12.86 33.07 11.88
C CYS A 76 11.93 34.03 11.13
N TYR A 77 12.29 35.31 11.06
CA TYR A 77 11.60 36.29 10.22
C TYR A 77 11.42 35.72 8.79
N PRO A 78 10.23 35.84 8.18
CA PRO A 78 9.03 36.55 8.66
C PRO A 78 8.08 35.69 9.51
N PHE A 79 8.34 34.39 9.69
CA PHE A 79 7.36 33.46 10.23
C PHE A 79 7.11 33.61 11.73
N THR A 80 8.09 34.13 12.47
CA THR A 80 8.01 34.37 13.91
C THR A 80 7.55 35.79 14.28
N ASP A 81 7.47 36.72 13.32
CA ASP A 81 7.03 38.09 13.57
C ASP A 81 5.48 38.18 13.64
N PRO A 82 4.90 38.62 14.77
CA PRO A 82 3.46 38.74 14.94
C PRO A 82 2.79 39.60 13.87
N ASN A 83 3.48 40.64 13.39
CA ASN A 83 2.94 41.58 12.42
C ASN A 83 2.88 41.00 11.01
N SER A 84 3.84 40.14 10.67
CA SER A 84 3.97 39.50 9.36
C SER A 84 2.76 38.63 9.00
N SER A 85 2.15 37.97 9.97
CA SER A 85 0.97 37.11 9.77
C SER A 85 -0.34 37.86 9.45
N ARG A 86 -0.36 39.19 9.58
CA ARG A 86 -1.53 40.05 9.29
C ARG A 86 -1.39 40.80 7.97
N MET A 87 -0.23 40.74 7.34
CA MET A 87 0.06 41.40 6.07
C MET A 87 -0.36 40.54 4.89
N ASP A 88 -0.65 41.16 3.76
CA ASP A 88 -0.85 40.43 2.51
C ASP A 88 0.48 39.81 2.03
N LEU A 89 0.39 38.66 1.37
CA LEU A 89 1.59 37.86 1.05
C LEU A 89 2.48 38.56 0.02
N ARG A 90 1.94 39.45 -0.82
CA ARG A 90 2.71 40.20 -1.82
C ARG A 90 3.54 41.30 -1.16
N THR A 91 2.95 42.04 -0.22
CA THR A 91 3.67 43.05 0.56
C THR A 91 4.77 42.40 1.39
N LEU A 92 4.46 41.28 2.06
CA LEU A 92 5.45 40.54 2.83
C LEU A 92 6.61 40.04 1.97
N HIS A 93 6.32 39.48 0.80
CA HIS A 93 7.31 39.03 -0.17
C HIS A 93 8.19 40.19 -0.67
N ALA A 94 7.60 41.35 -1.00
CA ALA A 94 8.35 42.54 -1.41
C ALA A 94 9.29 43.07 -0.31
N MET A 95 8.83 43.05 0.96
CA MET A 95 9.65 43.47 2.10
C MET A 95 10.86 42.55 2.34
N ILE A 96 10.70 41.25 2.12
CA ILE A 96 11.80 40.28 2.22
C ILE A 96 12.84 40.55 1.15
N LEU A 97 12.41 40.75 -0.10
CA LEU A 97 13.32 41.09 -1.21
C LEU A 97 14.09 42.41 -0.97
N GLN A 98 13.45 43.39 -0.33
CA GLN A 98 14.11 44.66 0.02
C GLN A 98 15.12 44.48 1.17
N LYS A 99 14.87 43.59 2.13
CA LYS A 99 15.82 43.28 3.20
C LYS A 99 17.05 42.55 2.68
N ASP A 100 16.89 41.57 1.78
CA ASP A 100 18.02 40.83 1.21
C ASP A 100 18.97 41.75 0.41
N ASN A 101 18.44 42.79 -0.28
CA ASN A 101 19.26 43.76 -1.01
C ASN A 101 20.01 44.76 -0.11
N ASN A 102 19.53 45.02 1.10
CA ASN A 102 20.17 45.95 2.04
C ASN A 102 21.17 45.25 2.99
N THR A 103 21.32 43.93 2.90
CA THR A 103 22.19 43.15 3.81
C THR A 103 23.63 43.00 3.26
N GLU A 104 23.97 43.62 2.13
CA GLU A 104 25.37 43.70 1.66
C GLU A 104 26.18 44.87 2.27
N HIS A 105 25.55 45.77 3.04
CA HIS A 105 26.24 46.83 3.79
C HIS A 105 25.69 46.98 5.21
N ALA A 106 26.20 46.18 6.15
CA ALA A 106 26.07 46.46 7.58
C ALA A 106 27.23 45.79 8.34
N ASP A 107 28.37 46.47 8.38
CA ASP A 107 29.35 46.31 9.46
C ASP A 107 29.24 47.54 10.36
N SER A 108 29.17 47.30 11.67
CA SER A 108 29.06 48.27 12.79
C SER A 108 27.84 49.22 12.75
N GLY A 109 27.07 49.42 13.82
CA GLY A 109 27.52 49.68 15.17
C GLY A 109 27.37 51.18 15.45
N GLU A 110 26.42 51.51 16.32
CA GLU A 110 26.25 52.79 17.03
C GLU A 110 25.38 53.90 16.40
N ASP A 111 24.46 54.35 17.26
CA ASP A 111 23.70 55.59 17.23
C ASP A 111 24.54 56.79 16.79
N VAL A 112 23.99 57.69 15.97
CA VAL A 112 23.86 59.12 16.31
C VAL A 112 22.77 59.74 15.43
N ALA A 113 21.76 60.28 16.11
CA ALA A 113 20.76 61.19 15.57
C ALA A 113 21.44 62.48 15.03
N CYS A 114 21.28 62.74 13.74
CA CYS A 114 21.74 63.97 13.12
C CYS A 114 20.77 65.12 13.49
N ARG A 115 21.12 65.88 14.54
CA ARG A 115 20.54 67.22 14.79
C ARG A 115 21.45 68.26 14.16
N SER A 116 20.94 68.92 13.12
CA SER A 116 21.40 70.21 12.65
C SER A 116 20.93 71.30 13.60
N ASP A 117 21.83 72.10 14.18
CA ASP A 117 21.73 73.58 14.22
C ASP A 117 22.88 74.19 15.05
N LYS A 118 23.50 75.24 14.47
CA LYS A 118 24.14 76.42 15.13
C LYS A 118 25.33 76.15 16.07
N SER A 119 26.37 76.97 16.15
CA SER A 119 26.67 78.33 15.71
C SER A 119 28.19 78.54 15.79
N LEU A 120 28.65 79.53 15.04
CA LEU A 120 29.97 80.16 15.08
C LEU A 120 30.49 80.35 16.51
N ASP A 121 31.76 80.01 16.73
CA ASP A 121 32.69 80.88 17.45
C ASP A 121 34.08 80.74 16.80
N GLU A 122 34.55 81.87 16.28
CA GLU A 122 35.94 82.11 15.93
C GLU A 122 36.74 82.11 17.22
N GLU A 123 37.69 81.18 17.35
CA GLU A 123 38.95 81.32 18.07
C GLU A 123 39.62 79.95 18.11
N ASP A 124 40.46 79.66 17.12
CA ASP A 124 41.69 78.86 17.29
C ASP A 124 42.41 78.75 15.94
N LEU A 125 42.91 79.89 15.46
CA LEU A 125 44.04 79.94 14.54
C LEU A 125 45.32 79.60 15.32
N SER A 126 45.51 78.34 15.69
CA SER A 126 46.75 77.87 16.31
C SER A 126 46.83 76.33 16.37
N SER A 127 47.01 75.67 15.23
CA SER A 127 47.94 74.52 15.10
C SER A 127 48.02 73.99 13.65
N PHE A 128 48.46 74.82 12.71
CA PHE A 128 49.13 74.30 11.52
C PHE A 128 50.61 74.09 11.88
N SER A 129 50.89 72.98 12.57
CA SER A 129 52.25 72.53 12.90
C SER A 129 52.34 71.01 12.77
N SER A 130 52.00 70.52 11.59
CA SER A 130 52.49 69.24 11.08
C SER A 130 52.65 69.40 9.57
N CYS A 131 53.58 70.25 9.17
CA CYS A 131 54.14 70.18 7.83
C CYS A 131 54.99 68.91 7.79
N GLU A 132 54.36 67.75 7.60
CA GLU A 132 55.06 66.69 6.90
C GLU A 132 55.50 67.28 5.56
N SER A 133 56.80 67.17 5.26
CA SER A 133 57.27 67.43 3.90
C SER A 133 56.36 66.65 2.95
N LEU A 134 55.86 67.30 1.90
CA LEU A 134 55.05 66.67 0.85
C LEU A 134 55.71 65.38 0.31
N GLU A 135 57.04 65.29 0.41
CA GLU A 135 57.82 64.10 0.07
C GLU A 135 57.50 62.91 0.99
N VAL A 136 57.32 63.13 2.30
CA VAL A 136 57.03 62.06 3.26
C VAL A 136 55.58 61.57 3.09
N ALA A 137 54.63 62.48 2.88
CA ALA A 137 53.25 62.12 2.59
C ALA A 137 53.11 61.37 1.25
N ASN A 138 53.81 61.80 0.20
CA ASN A 138 53.87 61.08 -1.07
C ASN A 138 54.53 59.71 -0.93
N GLN A 139 55.61 59.60 -0.14
CA GLN A 139 56.26 58.31 0.08
C GLN A 139 55.33 57.31 0.78
N ARG A 140 54.57 57.74 1.80
CA ARG A 140 53.55 56.88 2.43
C ARG A 140 52.48 56.43 1.44
N LEU A 141 51.98 57.33 0.60
CA LEU A 141 50.99 56.98 -0.43
C LEU A 141 51.56 56.01 -1.49
N ILE A 142 52.86 56.09 -1.80
CA ILE A 142 53.54 55.14 -2.68
C ILE A 142 53.61 53.77 -2.01
N ASP A 143 53.98 53.72 -0.73
CA ASP A 143 54.08 52.48 0.03
C ASP A 143 52.69 51.83 0.23
N GLU A 144 51.66 52.62 0.51
CA GLU A 144 50.26 52.17 0.58
C GLU A 144 49.75 51.66 -0.77
N ASN A 145 50.04 52.36 -1.87
CA ASN A 145 49.69 51.87 -3.21
C ASN A 145 50.43 50.57 -3.55
N ALA A 146 51.69 50.43 -3.14
CA ALA A 146 52.43 49.20 -3.32
C ALA A 146 51.79 48.05 -2.54
N ALA A 147 51.42 48.27 -1.27
CA ALA A 147 50.73 47.28 -0.44
C ALA A 147 49.36 46.89 -1.03
N LEU A 148 48.53 47.87 -1.41
CA LEU A 148 47.23 47.62 -2.06
C LEU A 148 47.38 46.87 -3.39
N THR A 149 48.43 47.15 -4.16
CA THR A 149 48.71 46.43 -5.41
C THR A 149 49.06 44.97 -5.14
N THR A 150 49.82 44.69 -4.07
CA THR A 150 50.11 43.30 -3.67
C THR A 150 48.87 42.56 -3.19
N GLU A 151 48.01 43.20 -2.39
CA GLU A 151 46.73 42.60 -1.96
C GLU A 151 45.79 42.33 -3.14
N LEU A 152 45.71 43.25 -4.12
CA LEU A 152 44.94 43.04 -5.33
C LEU A 152 45.42 41.84 -6.15
N GLN A 153 46.74 41.65 -6.26
CA GLN A 153 47.31 40.48 -6.95
C GLN A 153 47.01 39.17 -6.21
N GLU A 154 47.09 39.17 -4.88
CA GLU A 154 46.75 38.00 -4.06
C GLU A 154 45.27 37.63 -4.18
N LEU A 155 44.37 38.62 -4.10
CA LEU A 155 42.93 38.43 -4.28
C LEU A 155 42.62 37.92 -5.70
N GLN A 156 43.30 38.44 -6.73
CA GLN A 156 43.14 37.97 -8.10
C GLN A 156 43.56 36.49 -8.24
N CYS A 157 44.69 36.09 -7.64
CA CYS A 157 45.13 34.69 -7.59
C CYS A 157 44.12 33.79 -6.83
N GLN A 158 43.49 34.30 -5.77
CA GLN A 158 42.44 33.57 -5.06
C GLN A 158 41.17 33.39 -5.91
N ILE A 159 40.76 34.43 -6.65
CA ILE A 159 39.62 34.36 -7.57
C ILE A 159 39.85 33.29 -8.64
N GLU A 160 41.02 33.27 -9.27
CA GLU A 160 41.37 32.26 -10.28
C GLU A 160 41.34 30.83 -9.71
N LYS A 161 41.88 30.62 -8.50
CA LYS A 161 41.80 29.34 -7.81
C LYS A 161 40.36 28.91 -7.50
N LEU A 162 39.51 29.84 -7.09
CA LEU A 162 38.09 29.58 -6.82
C LEU A 162 37.31 29.29 -8.11
N GLN A 163 37.60 30.00 -9.20
CA GLN A 163 37.02 29.72 -10.52
C GLN A 163 37.39 28.32 -11.01
N ALA A 164 38.66 27.94 -10.94
CA ALA A 164 39.09 26.58 -11.31
C ALA A 164 38.44 25.50 -10.43
N LYS A 165 38.22 25.76 -9.13
CA LYS A 165 37.48 24.85 -8.25
C LYS A 165 35.99 24.77 -8.60
N ARG A 166 35.37 25.88 -8.98
CA ARG A 166 33.97 25.92 -9.44
C ARG A 166 33.80 25.10 -10.70
N GLU A 167 34.64 25.30 -11.72
CA GLU A 167 34.57 24.56 -12.99
C GLU A 167 34.72 23.04 -12.78
N ARG A 168 35.67 22.63 -11.94
CA ARG A 168 35.83 21.21 -11.57
C ARG A 168 34.60 20.65 -10.87
N SER A 169 34.02 21.41 -9.95
CA SER A 169 32.80 21.00 -9.24
C SER A 169 31.60 20.90 -10.18
N GLU A 170 31.43 21.85 -11.10
CA GLU A 170 30.37 21.84 -12.12
C GLU A 170 30.49 20.63 -13.04
N SER A 171 31.70 20.31 -13.51
CA SER A 171 31.96 19.10 -14.30
C SER A 171 31.63 17.83 -13.53
N ALA A 172 32.00 17.75 -12.24
CA ALA A 172 31.68 16.60 -11.39
C ALA A 172 30.17 16.45 -11.17
N ILE A 173 29.45 17.55 -10.92
CA ILE A 173 27.98 17.56 -10.78
C ILE A 173 27.33 17.06 -12.07
N GLN A 174 27.82 17.50 -13.24
CA GLN A 174 27.29 17.05 -14.52
C GLN A 174 27.49 15.54 -14.70
N MET A 175 28.69 15.02 -14.45
CA MET A 175 28.94 13.57 -14.56
C MET A 175 28.07 12.74 -13.60
N GLN A 176 27.91 13.20 -12.35
CA GLN A 176 27.03 12.54 -11.39
C GLN A 176 25.57 12.57 -11.83
N SER A 177 25.11 13.69 -12.40
CA SER A 177 23.74 13.82 -12.91
C SER A 177 23.45 12.84 -14.05
N GLU A 178 24.43 12.61 -14.93
CA GLU A 178 24.33 11.63 -16.01
C GLU A 178 24.32 10.19 -15.47
N GLN A 179 25.16 9.88 -14.48
CA GLN A 179 25.15 8.58 -13.80
C GLN A 179 23.81 8.29 -13.13
N ILE A 180 23.25 9.27 -12.40
CA ILE A 180 21.93 9.13 -11.77
C ILE A 180 20.86 8.87 -12.83
N TYR A 181 20.88 9.63 -13.93
CA TYR A 181 19.93 9.42 -15.03
C TYR A 181 20.00 8.01 -15.63
N MET A 182 21.21 7.47 -15.81
CA MET A 182 21.41 6.12 -16.34
C MET A 182 20.92 5.05 -15.35
N LEU A 183 21.25 5.18 -14.06
CA LEU A 183 20.77 4.28 -13.01
C LEU A 183 19.24 4.32 -12.89
N ASP A 184 18.62 5.49 -13.00
CA ASP A 184 17.15 5.64 -13.00
C ASP A 184 16.52 4.96 -14.21
N LYS A 185 17.20 4.97 -15.35
CA LYS A 185 16.74 4.28 -16.57
C LYS A 185 16.84 2.76 -16.38
N GLU A 186 17.95 2.25 -15.87
CA GLU A 186 18.14 0.83 -15.56
C GLU A 186 17.12 0.32 -14.53
N ASN A 187 16.92 1.07 -13.45
CA ASN A 187 15.94 0.73 -12.41
C ASN A 187 14.51 0.63 -12.98
N ARG A 188 14.15 1.53 -13.91
CA ARG A 188 12.85 1.45 -14.62
C ARG A 188 12.72 0.18 -15.45
N TYR A 189 13.77 -0.23 -16.17
CA TYR A 189 13.74 -1.49 -16.92
C TYR A 189 13.65 -2.70 -15.99
N LEU A 190 14.44 -2.73 -14.91
CA LEU A 190 14.41 -3.82 -13.94
C LEU A 190 13.02 -3.98 -13.30
N LYS A 191 12.41 -2.87 -12.87
CA LYS A 191 11.03 -2.86 -12.36
C LYS A 191 10.03 -3.41 -13.37
N ARG A 192 10.16 -3.01 -14.64
CA ARG A 192 9.28 -3.49 -15.70
C ARG A 192 9.46 -4.99 -15.95
N ASN A 193 10.71 -5.46 -16.04
CA ASN A 193 11.02 -6.87 -16.24
C ASN A 193 10.52 -7.73 -15.08
N PHE A 194 10.74 -7.29 -13.84
CA PHE A 194 10.24 -7.97 -12.65
C PHE A 194 8.70 -7.99 -12.59
N ALA A 195 8.03 -6.90 -12.98
CA ALA A 195 6.57 -6.87 -13.06
C ALA A 195 6.04 -7.87 -14.10
N CYS A 196 6.64 -7.92 -15.29
CA CYS A 196 6.29 -8.90 -16.32
C CYS A 196 6.52 -10.33 -15.84
N SER A 197 7.65 -10.58 -15.19
CA SER A 197 8.00 -11.87 -14.57
C SER A 197 6.97 -12.30 -13.53
N SER A 198 6.62 -11.38 -12.61
CA SER A 198 5.58 -11.58 -11.57
C SER A 198 4.23 -11.96 -12.16
N ILE A 199 3.79 -11.24 -13.20
CA ILE A 199 2.53 -11.53 -13.89
C ILE A 199 2.58 -12.92 -14.53
N ASN A 200 3.70 -13.29 -15.13
CA ASN A 200 3.86 -14.59 -15.76
C ASN A 200 3.84 -15.73 -14.73
N ALA A 201 4.60 -15.59 -13.64
CA ALA A 201 4.64 -16.57 -12.55
C ALA A 201 3.24 -16.81 -11.95
N LEU A 202 2.48 -15.73 -11.70
CA LEU A 202 1.10 -15.83 -11.23
C LEU A 202 0.18 -16.52 -12.23
N LYS A 203 0.26 -16.17 -13.52
CA LYS A 203 -0.53 -16.83 -14.56
C LYS A 203 -0.25 -18.32 -14.63
N GLN A 204 1.01 -18.73 -14.56
CA GLN A 204 1.40 -20.14 -14.55
C GLN A 204 0.81 -20.88 -13.34
N LEU A 205 0.89 -20.28 -12.15
CA LEU A 205 0.34 -20.83 -10.92
C LEU A 205 -1.19 -20.99 -11.01
N CYS A 206 -1.91 -19.98 -11.51
CA CYS A 206 -3.36 -20.02 -11.65
C CYS A 206 -3.85 -21.01 -12.72
N ASN A 207 -3.04 -21.27 -13.76
CA ASN A 207 -3.38 -22.18 -14.86
C ASN A 207 -3.04 -23.65 -14.56
N GLY A 208 -2.65 -23.97 -13.32
CA GLY A 208 -2.38 -25.36 -12.90
C GLY A 208 -1.06 -25.92 -13.40
N GLN A 209 -0.09 -25.07 -13.79
CA GLN A 209 1.29 -25.52 -13.99
C GLN A 209 1.94 -25.90 -12.67
N ASP A 210 3.09 -26.60 -12.72
CA ASP A 210 3.81 -27.06 -11.53
C ASP A 210 4.17 -25.86 -10.63
N PRO A 211 3.64 -25.79 -9.39
CA PRO A 211 3.97 -24.73 -8.45
C PRO A 211 5.47 -24.67 -8.09
N ALA A 212 6.22 -25.76 -8.35
CA ALA A 212 7.65 -25.83 -8.12
C ALA A 212 8.49 -24.89 -9.01
N VAL A 213 7.88 -24.27 -10.03
CA VAL A 213 8.57 -23.34 -10.93
C VAL A 213 8.21 -21.88 -10.61
N PHE A 214 7.37 -21.64 -9.59
CA PHE A 214 6.83 -20.30 -9.30
C PHE A 214 7.93 -19.26 -9.03
N PHE A 215 8.83 -19.55 -8.08
CA PHE A 215 9.92 -18.64 -7.76
C PHE A 215 11.01 -18.63 -8.82
N ASP A 216 11.19 -19.74 -9.57
CA ASP A 216 12.11 -19.79 -10.71
C ASP A 216 11.67 -18.79 -11.78
N THR A 217 10.39 -18.83 -12.15
CA THR A 217 9.82 -17.87 -13.09
C THR A 217 9.92 -16.46 -12.51
N LEU A 218 9.46 -16.23 -11.27
CA LEU A 218 9.41 -14.91 -10.62
C LEU A 218 10.78 -14.21 -10.58
N TYR A 219 11.81 -14.90 -10.10
CA TYR A 219 13.13 -14.33 -9.85
C TYR A 219 14.14 -14.55 -10.97
N SER A 220 13.78 -15.24 -12.06
CA SER A 220 14.66 -15.46 -13.22
C SER A 220 15.33 -14.19 -13.75
N VAL A 221 14.63 -13.04 -13.69
CA VAL A 221 15.12 -11.73 -14.15
C VAL A 221 16.02 -10.99 -13.15
N LEU A 222 16.15 -11.50 -11.92
CA LEU A 222 16.99 -10.93 -10.86
C LEU A 222 18.19 -11.81 -10.50
N CYS A 223 18.29 -13.02 -11.05
CA CYS A 223 19.42 -13.91 -10.79
C CYS A 223 20.59 -13.51 -11.70
N GLU A 224 21.73 -13.17 -11.10
CA GLU A 224 22.96 -12.86 -11.84
C GLU A 224 23.93 -14.05 -11.76
N ASP A 225 23.99 -14.70 -10.60
CA ASP A 225 24.95 -15.77 -10.32
C ASP A 225 24.29 -17.12 -9.99
N ASP A 226 25.07 -18.21 -10.08
CA ASP A 226 24.66 -19.57 -9.69
C ASP A 226 24.15 -19.64 -8.23
N SER A 227 24.66 -18.77 -7.35
CA SER A 227 24.19 -18.66 -5.96
C SER A 227 22.72 -18.24 -5.89
N ASP A 228 22.31 -17.28 -6.71
CA ASP A 228 20.94 -16.78 -6.74
C ASP A 228 19.99 -17.88 -7.22
N TYR A 229 20.37 -18.59 -8.28
CA TYR A 229 19.62 -19.74 -8.78
C TYR A 229 19.44 -20.83 -7.71
N GLN A 230 20.48 -21.12 -6.92
CA GLN A 230 20.38 -22.07 -5.82
C GLN A 230 19.42 -21.59 -4.72
N GLN A 231 19.44 -20.29 -4.40
CA GLN A 231 18.54 -19.73 -3.39
C GLN A 231 17.08 -19.76 -3.85
N VAL A 232 16.83 -19.41 -5.11
CA VAL A 232 15.49 -19.49 -5.72
C VAL A 232 14.97 -20.92 -5.73
N LYS A 233 15.82 -21.90 -6.05
CA LYS A 233 15.48 -23.33 -5.98
C LYS A 233 15.06 -23.76 -4.56
N ARG A 234 15.76 -23.28 -3.52
CA ARG A 234 15.38 -23.55 -2.12
C ARG A 234 14.01 -22.96 -1.77
N PHE A 235 13.68 -21.78 -2.29
CA PHE A 235 12.35 -21.18 -2.11
C PHE A 235 11.27 -22.00 -2.80
N ASN A 236 11.52 -22.50 -4.01
CA ASN A 236 10.59 -23.40 -4.70
C ASN A 236 10.32 -24.69 -3.92
N GLU A 237 11.35 -25.31 -3.36
CA GLU A 237 11.20 -26.51 -2.54
C GLU A 237 10.36 -26.24 -1.27
N HIS A 238 10.64 -25.15 -0.57
CA HIS A 238 9.84 -24.72 0.59
C HIS A 238 8.39 -24.44 0.22
N PHE A 239 8.16 -23.72 -0.87
CA PHE A 239 6.82 -23.40 -1.34
C PHE A 239 6.04 -24.65 -1.69
N LYS A 240 6.66 -25.59 -2.40
CA LYS A 240 6.07 -26.88 -2.75
C LYS A 240 5.66 -27.68 -1.51
N ALA A 241 6.52 -27.72 -0.48
CA ALA A 241 6.22 -28.38 0.78
C ALA A 241 5.03 -27.72 1.47
N LEU A 242 5.04 -26.39 1.59
CA LEU A 242 3.99 -25.62 2.24
C LEU A 242 2.63 -25.77 1.53
N LEU A 243 2.62 -25.70 0.20
CA LEU A 243 1.42 -25.92 -0.61
C LEU A 243 0.84 -27.32 -0.40
N ARG A 244 1.70 -28.34 -0.40
CA ARG A 244 1.29 -29.72 -0.17
C ARG A 244 0.68 -29.89 1.23
N ASP A 245 1.32 -29.33 2.25
CA ASP A 245 0.83 -29.42 3.62
C ASP A 245 -0.50 -28.68 3.80
N HIS A 246 -0.65 -27.52 3.15
CA HIS A 246 -1.88 -26.76 3.16
C HIS A 246 -3.03 -27.51 2.45
N ILE A 247 -2.77 -28.09 1.27
CA ILE A 247 -3.73 -28.93 0.55
C ILE A 247 -4.12 -30.13 1.41
N ASN A 248 -3.14 -30.82 2.00
CA ASN A 248 -3.38 -31.98 2.87
C ASN A 248 -4.21 -31.61 4.10
N HIS A 249 -3.92 -30.45 4.72
CA HIS A 249 -4.69 -29.94 5.83
C HIS A 249 -6.15 -29.69 5.43
N TYR A 250 -6.38 -28.95 4.34
CA TYR A 250 -7.73 -28.68 3.84
C TYR A 250 -8.48 -29.96 3.47
N GLN A 251 -7.81 -30.91 2.83
CA GLN A 251 -8.38 -32.21 2.52
C GLN A 251 -8.79 -32.95 3.79
N ARG A 252 -7.96 -32.96 4.85
CA ARG A 252 -8.32 -33.59 6.13
C ARG A 252 -9.51 -32.92 6.79
N VAL A 253 -9.54 -31.59 6.82
CA VAL A 253 -10.63 -30.80 7.42
C VAL A 253 -11.94 -31.01 6.66
N GLN A 254 -11.92 -31.03 5.32
CA GLN A 254 -13.12 -31.25 4.51
C GLN A 254 -13.55 -32.71 4.45
N ARG A 255 -12.64 -33.67 4.62
CA ARG A 255 -12.96 -35.10 4.52
C ARG A 255 -13.98 -35.52 5.56
N ALA A 256 -13.81 -35.14 6.83
CA ALA A 256 -14.74 -35.52 7.90
C ALA A 256 -16.20 -35.12 7.63
N PRO A 257 -16.54 -33.84 7.34
CA PRO A 257 -17.91 -33.44 7.08
C PRO A 257 -18.48 -34.05 5.78
N LEU A 258 -17.65 -34.22 4.73
CA LEU A 258 -18.09 -34.89 3.51
C LEU A 258 -18.43 -36.37 3.75
N LEU A 259 -17.63 -37.07 4.57
CA LEU A 259 -17.84 -38.47 4.91
C LEU A 259 -19.10 -38.63 5.76
N GLU A 260 -19.33 -37.72 6.71
CA GLU A 260 -20.54 -37.69 7.52
C GLU A 260 -21.79 -37.43 6.67
N GLN A 261 -21.74 -36.45 5.77
CA GLN A 261 -22.84 -36.15 4.84
C GLN A 261 -23.13 -37.34 3.92
N ALA A 262 -22.09 -38.01 3.41
CA ALA A 262 -22.23 -39.21 2.59
C ALA A 262 -22.83 -40.38 3.39
N SER A 263 -22.41 -40.59 4.64
CA SER A 263 -22.96 -41.61 5.53
C SER A 263 -24.43 -41.37 5.82
N GLN A 264 -24.82 -40.13 6.16
CA GLN A 264 -26.21 -39.77 6.40
C GLN A 264 -27.10 -40.03 5.16
N ARG A 265 -26.62 -39.67 3.97
CA ARG A 265 -27.33 -39.98 2.71
C ARG A 265 -27.46 -41.47 2.47
N TYR A 266 -26.41 -42.24 2.75
CA TYR A 266 -26.44 -43.71 2.64
C TYR A 266 -27.46 -44.32 3.61
N ASP A 267 -27.49 -43.90 4.87
CA ASP A 267 -28.42 -44.41 5.87
C ASP A 267 -29.89 -44.06 5.54
N GLN A 268 -30.13 -42.86 4.99
CA GLN A 268 -31.45 -42.48 4.47
C GLN A 268 -31.88 -43.38 3.30
N LEU A 269 -30.97 -43.69 2.37
CA LEU A 269 -31.27 -44.59 1.26
C LEU A 269 -31.53 -46.01 1.78
N ARG A 270 -30.67 -46.52 2.66
CA ARG A 270 -30.79 -47.84 3.28
C ARG A 270 -32.11 -48.02 4.02
N SER A 271 -32.52 -47.02 4.80
CA SER A 271 -33.79 -47.07 5.54
C SER A 271 -35.01 -47.04 4.61
N LYS A 272 -34.99 -46.24 3.54
CA LYS A 272 -36.04 -46.24 2.50
C LYS A 272 -36.16 -47.59 1.80
N VAL A 273 -35.03 -48.17 1.39
CA VAL A 273 -34.99 -49.48 0.73
C VAL A 273 -35.46 -50.58 1.69
N SER A 274 -34.99 -50.58 2.94
CA SER A 274 -35.39 -51.55 3.97
C SER A 274 -36.89 -51.51 4.25
N ARG A 275 -37.49 -50.31 4.38
CA ARG A 275 -38.95 -50.16 4.53
C ARG A 275 -39.69 -50.74 3.33
N ARG A 276 -39.29 -50.36 2.11
CA ARG A 276 -39.92 -50.86 0.89
C ARG A 276 -39.85 -52.38 0.81
N TYR A 277 -38.69 -52.97 1.13
CA TYR A 277 -38.51 -54.41 1.11
C TYR A 277 -39.37 -55.12 2.15
N LYS A 278 -39.43 -54.59 3.40
CA LYS A 278 -40.32 -55.12 4.45
C LYS A 278 -41.79 -55.09 4.03
N THR A 279 -42.25 -54.00 3.43
CA THR A 279 -43.64 -53.90 2.95
C THR A 279 -43.93 -54.91 1.84
N VAL A 280 -43.03 -55.03 0.85
CA VAL A 280 -43.19 -56.01 -0.24
C VAL A 280 -43.18 -57.44 0.29
N LEU A 281 -42.29 -57.76 1.24
CA LEU A 281 -42.22 -59.08 1.85
C LEU A 281 -43.49 -59.40 2.65
N GLY A 282 -44.00 -58.43 3.43
CA GLY A 282 -45.27 -58.56 4.15
C GLY A 282 -46.43 -58.86 3.22
N LEU A 283 -46.60 -58.05 2.17
CA LEU A 283 -47.65 -58.27 1.16
C LEU A 283 -47.53 -59.63 0.46
N LYS A 284 -46.30 -60.11 0.20
CA LYS A 284 -46.08 -61.45 -0.37
C LYS A 284 -46.49 -62.56 0.59
N LEU A 285 -46.16 -62.43 1.89
CA LEU A 285 -46.55 -63.40 2.90
C LEU A 285 -48.07 -63.43 3.09
N ASP A 286 -48.71 -62.26 3.13
CA ASP A 286 -50.17 -62.14 3.22
C ASP A 286 -50.84 -62.79 2.01
N ALA A 287 -50.35 -62.51 0.79
CA ALA A 287 -50.87 -63.14 -0.43
C ALA A 287 -50.69 -64.67 -0.43
N GLN A 288 -49.54 -65.17 0.00
CA GLN A 288 -49.31 -66.62 0.14
C GLN A 288 -50.23 -67.26 1.18
N SER A 289 -50.46 -66.58 2.31
CA SER A 289 -51.40 -67.02 3.34
C SER A 289 -52.81 -67.13 2.76
N GLN A 290 -53.28 -66.09 2.06
CA GLN A 290 -54.59 -66.10 1.40
C GLN A 290 -54.71 -67.20 0.33
N GLU A 291 -53.65 -67.43 -0.46
CA GLU A 291 -53.61 -68.50 -1.47
C GLU A 291 -53.71 -69.90 -0.84
N LEU A 292 -53.02 -70.12 0.28
CA LEU A 292 -53.11 -71.35 1.07
C LEU A 292 -54.53 -71.55 1.63
N THR A 293 -55.13 -70.51 2.21
CA THR A 293 -56.51 -70.54 2.73
C THR A 293 -57.51 -70.88 1.63
N LEU A 294 -57.43 -70.22 0.47
CA LEU A 294 -58.27 -70.52 -0.70
C LEU A 294 -58.06 -71.93 -1.23
N SER A 295 -56.82 -72.42 -1.27
CA SER A 295 -56.51 -73.78 -1.71
C SER A 295 -57.08 -74.82 -0.76
N ALA A 296 -56.96 -74.61 0.56
CA ALA A 296 -57.57 -75.49 1.57
C ALA A 296 -59.11 -75.54 1.44
N MET A 297 -59.77 -74.39 1.23
CA MET A 297 -61.21 -74.34 0.96
C MET A 297 -61.59 -75.12 -0.31
N LYS A 298 -60.83 -74.96 -1.40
CA LYS A 298 -61.04 -75.73 -2.64
C LYS A 298 -60.92 -77.24 -2.39
N TYR A 299 -59.90 -77.68 -1.66
CA TYR A 299 -59.72 -79.09 -1.33
C TYR A 299 -60.86 -79.62 -0.46
N LEU A 300 -61.34 -78.87 0.53
CA LEU A 300 -62.51 -79.26 1.33
C LEU A 300 -63.79 -79.37 0.49
N ALA A 301 -63.99 -78.47 -0.47
CA ALA A 301 -65.12 -78.53 -1.40
C ALA A 301 -65.04 -79.77 -2.31
N VAL A 302 -63.85 -80.09 -2.82
CA VAL A 302 -63.61 -81.31 -3.62
C VAL A 302 -63.82 -82.57 -2.77
N LEU A 303 -63.28 -82.61 -1.55
CA LEU A 303 -63.45 -83.73 -0.62
C LEU A 303 -64.93 -83.95 -0.30
N ARG A 304 -65.69 -82.88 -0.08
CA ARG A 304 -67.14 -82.96 0.15
C ARG A 304 -67.86 -83.54 -1.06
N LYS A 305 -67.54 -83.10 -2.29
CA LYS A 305 -68.13 -83.63 -3.52
C LYS A 305 -67.82 -85.12 -3.69
N LEU A 306 -66.57 -85.52 -3.51
CA LEU A 306 -66.13 -86.92 -3.58
C LEU A 306 -66.86 -87.76 -2.54
N PHE A 307 -66.87 -87.34 -1.28
CA PHE A 307 -67.56 -88.04 -0.20
C PHE A 307 -69.06 -88.21 -0.47
N LEU A 308 -69.73 -87.16 -0.98
CA LEU A 308 -71.15 -87.24 -1.35
C LEU A 308 -71.41 -88.25 -2.47
N ALA A 309 -70.49 -88.37 -3.42
CA ALA A 309 -70.60 -89.26 -4.58
C ALA A 309 -70.25 -90.72 -4.27
N THR A 310 -69.28 -90.97 -3.37
CA THR A 310 -68.74 -92.33 -3.15
C THR A 310 -69.19 -93.01 -1.86
N PHE A 311 -69.77 -92.29 -0.89
CA PHE A 311 -70.15 -92.88 0.39
C PHE A 311 -71.51 -93.58 0.33
N GLU A 312 -71.50 -94.91 0.46
CA GLU A 312 -72.68 -95.81 0.45
C GLU A 312 -73.19 -96.19 1.87
N GLY A 313 -72.62 -95.61 2.93
CA GLY A 313 -72.98 -95.95 4.32
C GLY A 313 -74.28 -95.29 4.84
N LYS A 314 -74.49 -95.36 6.16
CA LYS A 314 -75.69 -94.83 6.83
C LYS A 314 -75.91 -93.34 6.56
N SER A 315 -77.15 -92.95 6.26
CA SER A 315 -77.55 -91.57 5.96
C SER A 315 -77.21 -90.57 7.08
N ASN A 316 -77.28 -91.00 8.33
CA ASN A 316 -76.92 -90.17 9.49
C ASN A 316 -75.42 -89.81 9.49
N THR A 317 -74.55 -90.78 9.22
CA THR A 317 -73.10 -90.56 9.10
C THR A 317 -72.77 -89.60 7.96
N LYS A 318 -73.46 -89.76 6.81
CA LYS A 318 -73.33 -88.85 5.66
C LYS A 318 -73.65 -87.40 6.03
N LYS A 319 -74.74 -87.16 6.78
CA LYS A 319 -75.12 -85.82 7.26
C LYS A 319 -74.08 -85.23 8.21
N VAL A 320 -73.57 -86.01 9.15
CA VAL A 320 -72.57 -85.54 10.14
C VAL A 320 -71.26 -85.13 9.46
N VAL A 321 -70.74 -85.95 8.55
CA VAL A 321 -69.48 -85.65 7.83
C VAL A 321 -69.63 -84.44 6.91
N VAL A 322 -70.77 -84.30 6.21
CA VAL A 322 -71.04 -83.12 5.38
C VAL A 322 -71.13 -81.85 6.23
N LYS A 323 -71.78 -81.93 7.40
CA LYS A 323 -71.87 -80.79 8.34
C LYS A 323 -70.48 -80.41 8.86
N PHE A 324 -69.64 -81.39 9.18
CA PHE A 324 -68.25 -81.16 9.58
C PHE A 324 -67.44 -80.46 8.49
N LEU A 325 -67.47 -80.96 7.24
CA LEU A 325 -66.73 -80.36 6.13
C LEU A 325 -67.19 -78.93 5.81
N GLN A 326 -68.50 -78.66 5.95
CA GLN A 326 -69.03 -77.30 5.83
C GLN A 326 -68.49 -76.41 6.94
N GLN A 327 -68.59 -76.83 8.21
CA GLN A 327 -68.08 -76.06 9.34
C GLN A 327 -66.57 -75.80 9.27
N SER A 328 -65.78 -76.77 8.79
CA SER A 328 -64.36 -76.60 8.55
C SER A 328 -64.08 -75.60 7.43
N SER A 329 -64.88 -75.60 6.36
CA SER A 329 -64.77 -74.62 5.28
C SER A 329 -65.14 -73.21 5.75
N ASP A 330 -66.19 -73.08 6.57
CA ASP A 330 -66.66 -71.79 7.11
C ASP A 330 -65.59 -71.20 8.04
N LYS A 331 -65.00 -72.01 8.92
CA LYS A 331 -63.89 -71.57 9.80
C LYS A 331 -62.66 -71.10 9.03
N ILE A 332 -62.30 -71.78 7.94
CA ILE A 332 -61.17 -71.37 7.09
C ILE A 332 -61.51 -70.10 6.31
N SER A 333 -62.79 -69.93 5.92
CA SER A 333 -63.25 -68.70 5.27
C SER A 333 -63.16 -67.47 6.16
N GLU A 334 -63.24 -67.63 7.49
CA GLU A 334 -63.05 -66.53 8.45
C GLU A 334 -61.59 -66.08 8.57
N MET A 335 -60.63 -66.83 7.99
CA MET A 335 -59.20 -66.50 7.97
C MET A 335 -58.77 -65.75 6.70
N LEU A 336 -59.72 -65.42 5.80
CA LEU A 336 -59.56 -64.54 4.63
C LEU A 336 -60.00 -63.12 4.99
#